data_AF-A0A7W3SPS2-F1
#
_entry.id   AF-A0A7W3SPS2-F1
#
_cell.length_a   1.000
_cell.length_b   1.000
_cell.length_c   1.000
_cell.angle_alpha   90.00
_cell.angle_beta   90.00
_cell.angle_gamma   90.00
#
_symmetry.space_group_name_H-M   'P 1'
#
loop_
_entity.id
_entity.type
_entity.pdbx_description
1 polymer ?
#
loop_
_entity_poly.entity_id
_entity_poly.type
_entity_poly.pdbx_seq_one_letter_code
_entity_poly.pdbx_strand_id
1 'polypeptide(L)' 'MRWDEVQERFPNEWVVLEATKAYSKEGQRFIEEMSVIDSYEESTQTLKRQ' A
#
# COMPACT_ATOMS: atom_id res chain seq x y z
N MET A 1 1.97 9.31 -0.33
CA MET A 1 1.81 9.00 -1.77
C MET A 1 0.36 8.68 -2.04
N ARG A 2 -0.14 9.07 -3.21
CA ARG A 2 -1.41 8.58 -3.73
C ARG A 2 -1.24 7.19 -4.34
N TRP A 3 -2.35 6.50 -4.55
CA TRP A 3 -2.33 5.15 -5.14
C TRP A 3 -1.77 5.14 -6.57
N ASP A 4 -2.12 6.15 -7.38
CA ASP A 4 -1.62 6.31 -8.75
C ASP A 4 -0.08 6.33 -8.80
N GLU A 5 0.56 7.13 -7.95
CA GLU A 5 2.02 7.19 -7.84
C GLU A 5 2.65 5.84 -7.43
N VAL A 6 1.97 5.04 -6.61
CA VAL A 6 2.44 3.70 -6.22
C VAL A 6 2.42 2.77 -7.42
N GLN A 7 1.34 2.80 -8.21
CA GLN A 7 1.22 1.98 -9.41
C GLN A 7 2.26 2.34 -10.48
N GLU A 8 2.58 3.62 -10.64
CA GLU A 8 3.63 4.05 -11.58
C GLU A 8 5.03 3.61 -11.15
N ARG A 9 5.32 3.60 -9.86
CA ARG A 9 6.64 3.28 -9.32
C ARG A 9 6.89 1.78 -9.16
N PHE A 10 5.84 1.00 -8.90
CA PHE A 10 5.91 -0.43 -8.61
C PHE A 10 4.94 -1.22 -9.52
N PRO A 11 5.06 -1.10 -10.86
CA PRO A 11 4.04 -1.58 -11.78
C PRO A 11 3.87 -3.10 -11.81
N ASN A 12 4.90 -3.86 -11.43
CA ASN A 12 4.90 -5.33 -11.44
C ASN A 12 5.38 -5.93 -10.12
N GLU A 13 5.34 -5.15 -9.03
CA GLU A 13 5.81 -5.59 -7.72
C GLU A 13 4.65 -5.67 -6.73
N TRP A 14 4.79 -6.56 -5.76
CA TRP A 14 3.95 -6.58 -4.58
C TRP A 14 4.46 -5.55 -3.58
N VAL A 15 3.59 -4.65 -3.14
CA VAL A 15 3.95 -3.60 -2.18
C VAL A 15 3.23 -3.79 -0.86
N VAL A 16 3.94 -3.54 0.23
CA VAL A 16 3.35 -3.37 1.56
C VAL A 16 3.14 -1.90 1.80
N LEU A 17 1.92 -1.55 2.21
CA LEU A 17 1.50 -0.17 2.37
C LEU A 17 1.02 0.08 3.79
N GLU A 18 1.40 1.24 4.32
CA GLU A 18 0.79 1.80 5.52
C GLU A 18 -0.08 3.00 5.12
N ALA A 19 -1.33 3.01 5.57
CA ALA A 19 -2.21 4.16 5.39
C ALA A 19 -1.80 5.27 6.34
N THR A 20 -1.23 6.35 5.81
CA THR A 20 -0.77 7.51 6.59
C THR A 20 -1.88 8.53 6.79
N LYS A 21 -2.84 8.61 5.85
CA LYS A 21 -4.04 9.44 5.97
C LYS A 21 -5.26 8.68 5.45
N ALA A 22 -6.25 8.51 6.31
CA ALA A 22 -7.50 7.86 5.95
C ALA A 22 -8.65 8.39 6.81
N TYR A 23 -9.85 8.38 6.25
CA TYR A 23 -11.07 8.71 6.98
C TYR A 23 -12.11 7.60 6.79
N SER A 24 -13.06 7.53 7.72
CA SER A 24 -14.17 6.58 7.64
C SER A 24 -15.46 7.32 7.32
N LYS A 25 -16.25 6.78 6.40
CA LYS A 25 -17.58 7.27 6.04
C LYS A 25 -18.47 6.08 5.69
N GLU A 26 -19.69 6.04 6.23
CA GLU A 26 -20.68 4.98 5.92
C GLU A 26 -20.15 3.56 6.17
N GLY A 27 -19.33 3.38 7.22
CA GLY A 27 -18.70 2.09 7.55
C GLY A 27 -17.56 1.68 6.63
N GLN A 28 -17.23 2.50 5.63
CA GLN A 28 -16.10 2.28 4.72
C GLN A 28 -14.93 3.17 5.12
N ARG A 29 -13.70 2.67 4.92
CA ARG A 29 -12.47 3.42 5.15
C ARG A 29 -11.88 3.84 3.80
N PHE A 30 -11.69 5.14 3.63
CA PHE A 30 -11.11 5.75 2.44
C PHE A 30 -9.67 6.16 2.76
N ILE A 31 -8.72 5.62 2.01
CA ILE A 31 -7.30 5.96 2.14
C ILE A 31 -7.02 7.13 1.20
N GLU A 32 -6.61 8.26 1.76
CA GLU A 32 -6.21 9.45 1.00
C GLU A 32 -4.72 9.39 0.66
N GLU A 33 -3.90 8.95 1.62
CA GLU A 33 -2.45 8.85 1.46
C GLU A 33 -1.91 7.58 2.11
N MET A 34 -0.87 7.05 1.48
CA MET A 34 -0.15 5.87 1.94
C MET A 34 1.35 6.02 1.77
N SER A 35 2.08 5.18 2.50
CA SER A 35 3.53 4.99 2.37
C SER A 35 3.82 3.54 1.99
N VAL A 36 4.72 3.33 1.03
CA VAL A 36 5.28 2.01 0.72
C VAL A 36 6.37 1.71 1.73
N ILE A 37 6.19 0.62 2.49
CA ILE A 37 7.14 0.23 3.55
C ILE A 37 7.96 -1.00 3.17
N ASP A 38 7.55 -1.73 2.12
CA ASP A 38 8.32 -2.80 1.50
C ASP A 38 7.83 -3.09 0.07
N SER A 39 8.68 -3.67 -0.79
CA SER A 39 8.29 -4.16 -2.12
C SER A 39 9.00 -5.48 -2.48
N TYR A 40 8.32 -6.33 -3.25
CA TYR A 40 8.80 -7.65 -3.64
C TYR A 40 8.45 -7.96 -5.09
N GLU A 41 9.39 -8.56 -5.83
CA GLU A 41 9.15 -9.01 -7.21
C GLU A 41 8.25 -10.27 -7.27
N GLU A 42 8.23 -11.10 -6.21
CA GLU A 42 7.40 -12.31 -6.11
C GLU A 42 6.48 -12.29 -4.88
N SER A 43 5.21 -12.67 -5.05
CA SER A 43 4.16 -12.66 -4.01
C SER A 43 4.43 -13.61 -2.83
N THR A 44 5.30 -14.60 -3.02
CA THR A 44 5.61 -15.65 -2.05
C THR A 44 6.62 -15.20 -0.98
N GLN A 45 7.25 -14.04 -1.17
CA GLN A 45 8.06 -13.38 -0.16
C GLN A 45 7.11 -12.80 0.92
N THR A 46 6.78 -13.68 1.87
CA THR A 46 5.73 -13.49 2.86
C THR A 46 6.00 -12.28 3.76
N LEU A 47 4.98 -11.44 4.00
CA LEU A 47 4.96 -10.48 5.12
C LEU A 47 5.07 -11.24 6.45
N LYS A 48 6.29 -11.44 6.95
CA LYS A 48 6.53 -11.73 8.36
C LYS A 48 6.93 -10.44 9.05
N ARG A 49 5.96 -9.62 9.44
CA ARG A 49 6.17 -8.63 10.50
C ARG A 49 5.87 -9.31 11.83
N GLN A 50 6.91 -9.51 12.65
CA GLN A 50 6.77 -9.83 14.07
C GLN A 50 6.29 -8.62 14.85
#